data_AF-A0A178DHC8-F1
#
_entry.id   AF-A0A178DHC8-F1
#
_cell.length_a   1.000
_cell.length_b   1.000
_cell.length_c   1.000
_cell.angle_alpha   90.00
_cell.angle_beta   90.00
_cell.angle_gamma   90.00
#
_symmetry.space_group_name_H-M   'P 1'
#
loop_
_entity.id
_entity.type
_entity.pdbx_description
1 polymer ?
#
loop_
_entity_poly.entity_id
_entity_poly.type
_entity_poly.pdbx_seq_one_letter_code
_entity_poly.pdbx_strand_id
1 'polypeptide(L)'
;MPNTNTSTSTPAEPSLSTHLHYLRYALSLARRSPPKPTNFRVGCVIVAFDKKRGGEGEEEGEEKEQGRVLATGYTLELEGNTHAEQNALAKLAREHGISLSSETPSSETSSLEYLAELGREVLTPDKDVYLYTTLEPCGKRLSGNIPCVQRIIATRTRTRTPSQGSPGEGGGGPGRDGGGIRKVIFGAREPGTFVQDSASLKILDGAGVPWEYVPGLEEEILRVAKEGHSNQVVQGTNVDDISPEERRRQEALPRNPKKRMMEVDVPR
;
A
#
# COMPACT_ATOMS: atom_id res chain seq x y z
N MET A 1 -29.11 -32.66 25.94
CA MET A 1 -27.71 -32.39 25.60
C MET A 1 -27.66 -31.02 24.92
N PRO A 2 -27.36 -29.91 25.61
CA PRO A 2 -27.17 -28.64 24.93
C PRO A 2 -25.79 -28.61 24.24
N ASN A 3 -25.80 -28.25 22.96
CA ASN A 3 -24.63 -28.07 22.09
C ASN A 3 -23.66 -27.04 22.68
N THR A 4 -22.40 -27.43 22.86
CA THR A 4 -21.31 -26.53 23.23
C THR A 4 -20.94 -25.66 22.03
N ASN A 5 -21.32 -24.39 22.09
CA ASN A 5 -20.92 -23.35 21.15
C ASN A 5 -19.41 -23.15 21.28
N THR A 6 -18.63 -23.56 20.28
CA THR A 6 -17.18 -23.33 20.22
C THR A 6 -16.98 -21.88 19.81
N SER A 7 -16.78 -20.99 20.79
CA SER A 7 -16.41 -19.59 20.55
C SER A 7 -14.98 -19.55 20.02
N THR A 8 -14.84 -19.40 18.70
CA THR A 8 -13.55 -19.13 18.06
C THR A 8 -13.11 -17.72 18.48
N SER A 9 -12.19 -17.63 19.43
CA SER A 9 -11.60 -16.36 19.86
C SER A 9 -10.87 -15.70 18.69
N THR A 10 -11.34 -14.54 18.27
CA THR A 10 -10.65 -13.68 17.29
C THR A 10 -9.33 -13.21 17.91
N PRO A 11 -8.21 -13.17 17.16
CA PRO A 11 -6.96 -12.57 17.66
C PRO A 11 -7.21 -11.14 18.15
N ALA A 12 -6.48 -10.72 19.19
CA ALA A 12 -6.56 -9.36 19.68
C ALA A 12 -6.04 -8.38 18.61
N GLU A 13 -6.92 -7.49 18.13
CA GLU A 13 -6.54 -6.42 17.20
C GLU A 13 -5.85 -5.28 17.96
N PRO A 14 -4.87 -4.56 17.34
CA PRO A 14 -4.30 -3.36 17.92
C PRO A 14 -5.35 -2.31 18.29
N SER A 15 -5.10 -1.57 19.38
CA SER A 15 -6.01 -0.51 19.82
C SER A 15 -6.02 0.70 18.86
N LEU A 16 -7.07 1.52 18.94
CA LEU A 16 -7.13 2.82 18.24
C LEU A 16 -5.90 3.69 18.55
N SER A 17 -5.44 3.70 19.81
CA SER A 17 -4.27 4.47 20.22
C SER A 17 -2.98 3.97 19.54
N THR A 18 -2.86 2.66 19.34
CA THR A 18 -1.77 2.02 18.60
C THR A 18 -1.82 2.40 17.13
N HIS A 19 -3.01 2.39 16.52
CA HIS A 19 -3.15 2.82 15.13
C HIS A 19 -2.78 4.30 14.94
N LEU A 20 -3.25 5.19 15.82
CA LEU A 20 -2.91 6.61 15.79
C LEU A 20 -1.40 6.85 16.01
N HIS A 21 -0.74 6.05 16.85
CA HIS A 21 0.71 6.12 17.04
C HIS A 21 1.45 5.89 15.71
N TYR A 22 1.15 4.79 15.00
CA TYR A 22 1.82 4.50 13.73
C TYR A 22 1.42 5.43 12.59
N LEU A 23 0.18 5.93 12.55
CA LEU A 23 -0.22 6.94 11.57
C LEU A 23 0.47 8.30 11.81
N ARG A 24 0.69 8.71 13.06
CA ARG A 24 1.52 9.89 13.36
C ARG A 24 2.97 9.67 12.93
N TYR A 25 3.49 8.47 13.12
CA TYR A 25 4.83 8.16 12.64
C TYR A 25 4.90 8.23 11.10
N ALA A 26 3.95 7.62 10.39
CA ALA A 26 3.81 7.73 8.94
C ALA A 26 3.70 9.20 8.50
N LEU A 27 2.92 10.03 9.20
CA LEU A 27 2.80 11.45 8.91
C LEU A 27 4.11 12.22 9.09
N SER A 28 4.92 11.86 10.09
CA SER A 28 6.27 12.43 10.25
C SER A 28 7.19 12.08 9.08
N LEU A 29 7.04 10.89 8.49
CA LEU A 29 7.78 10.47 7.29
C LEU A 29 7.30 11.23 6.05
N ALA A 30 5.99 11.46 5.91
CA ALA A 30 5.42 12.24 4.80
C ALA A 30 6.03 13.65 4.72
N ARG A 31 6.31 14.27 5.87
CA ARG A 31 6.98 15.58 5.97
C ARG A 31 8.42 15.56 5.45
N ARG A 32 9.04 14.41 5.24
CA ARG A 32 10.39 14.31 4.67
C ARG A 32 10.40 14.36 3.14
N SER A 33 9.28 14.03 2.48
CA SER A 33 9.13 14.22 1.03
C SER A 33 9.22 15.71 0.71
N PRO A 34 9.94 16.16 -0.32
CA PRO A 34 9.89 17.57 -0.73
C PRO A 34 8.48 17.95 -1.23
N PRO A 35 8.01 19.18 -0.96
CA PRO A 35 6.77 19.68 -1.54
C PRO A 35 6.91 19.81 -3.06
N LYS A 36 5.97 19.25 -3.81
CA LYS A 36 5.94 19.34 -5.28
C LYS A 36 4.51 19.59 -5.77
N PRO A 37 4.30 20.36 -6.85
CA PRO A 37 2.95 20.66 -7.36
C PRO A 37 2.15 19.44 -7.81
N THR A 38 2.82 18.35 -8.18
CA THR A 38 2.21 17.19 -8.84
C THR A 38 2.22 15.91 -8.01
N ASN A 39 2.97 15.86 -6.91
CA ASN A 39 3.07 14.68 -6.05
C ASN A 39 2.45 14.95 -4.68
N PHE A 40 1.64 14.03 -4.18
CA PHE A 40 1.24 14.06 -2.78
C PHE A 40 2.38 13.59 -1.88
N ARG A 41 2.54 14.25 -0.74
CA ARG A 41 3.47 13.84 0.32
C ARG A 41 2.81 12.78 1.19
N VAL A 42 3.23 11.54 1.03
CA VAL A 42 2.67 10.36 1.72
C VAL A 42 3.78 9.71 2.53
N GLY A 43 3.42 9.14 3.67
CA GLY A 43 4.32 8.31 4.47
C GLY A 43 3.70 6.95 4.76
N CYS A 44 4.55 5.95 4.95
CA CYS A 44 4.17 4.57 5.15
C CYS A 44 5.08 3.89 6.19
N VAL A 45 4.50 3.02 7.02
CA VAL A 45 5.19 2.20 8.01
C VAL A 45 4.63 0.77 7.94
N ILE A 46 5.51 -0.22 7.83
CA ILE A 46 5.16 -1.65 7.90
C ILE A 46 5.50 -2.13 9.32
N VAL A 47 4.53 -2.72 10.00
CA VAL A 47 4.63 -3.10 11.41
C VAL A 47 4.23 -4.56 11.59
N ALA A 48 5.02 -5.34 12.31
CA ALA A 48 4.70 -6.71 12.72
C ALA A 48 4.21 -6.73 14.17
N PHE A 49 3.10 -7.42 14.40
CA PHE A 49 2.55 -7.72 15.73
C PHE A 49 2.66 -9.21 16.00
N ASP A 50 2.84 -9.55 17.28
CA ASP A 50 2.82 -10.94 17.71
C ASP A 50 1.39 -11.47 17.69
N LYS A 51 1.19 -12.68 17.16
CA LYS A 51 -0.09 -13.38 17.35
C LYS A 51 -0.23 -13.69 18.83
N LYS A 52 -1.12 -13.00 19.56
CA LYS A 52 -1.47 -13.43 20.92
C LYS A 52 -1.96 -14.88 20.87
N ARG A 53 -1.20 -15.80 21.46
CA ARG A 53 -1.69 -17.15 21.73
C ARG A 53 -2.82 -16.97 22.75
N GLY A 54 -3.96 -17.62 22.52
CA GLY A 54 -5.08 -17.62 23.46
C GLY A 54 -4.73 -18.35 24.76
N GLY A 55 -3.80 -17.78 25.54
CA GLY A 55 -3.56 -18.13 26.92
C GLY A 55 -4.59 -17.39 27.76
N GLU A 56 -5.49 -18.15 28.37
CA GLU A 56 -6.36 -17.65 29.41
C GLU A 56 -5.51 -17.13 30.57
N GLY A 57 -5.59 -15.83 30.85
CA GLY A 57 -4.98 -15.19 32.01
C GLY A 57 -3.73 -14.38 31.70
N GLU A 58 -3.91 -13.15 31.21
CA GLU A 58 -2.93 -12.08 31.42
C GLU A 58 -3.67 -10.87 31.99
N GLU A 59 -3.16 -10.41 33.14
CA GLU A 59 -3.68 -9.31 33.94
C GLU A 59 -3.74 -8.00 33.13
N GLU A 60 -4.71 -7.15 33.45
CA GLU A 60 -4.87 -5.80 32.92
C GLU A 60 -3.70 -4.89 33.35
N GLY A 61 -2.52 -5.11 32.78
CA GLY A 61 -1.45 -4.14 32.71
C GLY A 61 -1.60 -3.33 31.43
N GLU A 62 -1.63 -2.00 31.55
CA GLU A 62 -1.70 -1.03 30.44
C GLU A 62 -0.42 -1.02 29.56
N GLU A 63 0.18 -2.17 29.27
CA GLU A 63 1.28 -2.22 28.32
C GLU A 63 0.71 -2.05 26.90
N LYS A 64 1.00 -0.88 26.32
CA LYS A 64 0.72 -0.58 24.92
C LYS A 64 1.37 -1.67 24.08
N GLU A 65 0.57 -2.56 23.53
CA GLU A 65 1.02 -3.55 22.55
C GLU A 65 1.66 -2.83 21.37
N GLN A 66 2.99 -2.74 21.40
CA GLN A 66 3.78 -1.99 20.43
C GLN A 66 4.39 -2.98 19.45
N GLY A 67 3.83 -3.03 18.25
CA GLY A 67 4.41 -3.81 17.15
C GLY A 67 5.84 -3.40 16.80
N ARG A 68 6.58 -4.32 16.17
CA ARG A 68 7.93 -4.05 15.63
C ARG A 68 7.82 -3.41 14.25
N VAL A 69 8.38 -2.22 14.09
CA VAL A 69 8.51 -1.60 12.75
C VAL A 69 9.50 -2.42 11.92
N LEU A 70 9.04 -2.91 10.77
CA LEU A 70 9.87 -3.66 9.81
C LEU A 70 10.51 -2.73 8.79
N ALA A 71 9.75 -1.79 8.24
CA ALA A 71 10.24 -0.86 7.24
C ALA A 71 9.41 0.42 7.21
N THR A 72 9.97 1.44 6.59
CA THR A 72 9.37 2.77 6.43
C THR A 72 9.49 3.25 4.99
N GLY A 73 8.60 4.14 4.59
CA GLY A 73 8.59 4.74 3.26
C GLY A 73 8.03 6.15 3.29
N TYR A 74 8.50 7.04 2.42
CA TYR A 74 7.79 8.27 2.07
C TYR A 74 7.88 8.55 0.57
N THR A 75 6.98 9.37 0.04
CA THR A 75 6.98 9.75 -1.38
C THR A 75 8.37 10.25 -1.82
N LEU A 76 8.88 9.75 -2.96
CA LEU A 76 10.19 10.12 -3.52
C LEU A 76 11.41 9.81 -2.63
N GLU A 77 11.29 8.91 -1.64
CA GLU A 77 12.44 8.47 -0.84
C GLU A 77 13.47 7.70 -1.68
N LEU A 78 13.01 6.84 -2.58
CA LEU A 78 13.87 6.17 -3.57
C LEU A 78 13.76 6.88 -4.92
N GLU A 79 14.81 6.74 -5.74
CA GLU A 79 14.91 7.34 -7.06
C GLU A 79 13.70 7.02 -7.95
N GLY A 80 13.29 8.02 -8.74
CA GLY A 80 12.15 7.95 -9.64
C GLY A 80 10.82 8.37 -9.00
N ASN A 81 9.74 8.21 -9.75
CA ASN A 81 8.39 8.56 -9.29
C ASN A 81 7.83 7.45 -8.39
N THR A 82 8.31 7.39 -7.15
CA THR A 82 7.98 6.35 -6.17
C THR A 82 6.98 6.82 -5.11
N HIS A 83 6.05 5.93 -4.76
CA HIS A 83 5.10 6.15 -3.67
C HIS A 83 5.66 5.62 -2.34
N ALA A 84 5.09 6.06 -1.22
CA ALA A 84 5.56 5.68 0.11
C ALA A 84 5.49 4.16 0.35
N GLU A 85 4.40 3.51 -0.04
CA GLU A 85 4.18 2.07 0.13
C GLU A 85 5.16 1.27 -0.74
N GLN A 86 5.45 1.74 -1.95
CA GLN A 86 6.47 1.17 -2.82
C GLN A 86 7.85 1.26 -2.17
N ASN A 87 8.20 2.41 -1.59
CA ASN A 87 9.49 2.62 -0.95
C ASN A 87 9.67 1.75 0.30
N ALA A 88 8.63 1.63 1.13
CA ALA A 88 8.65 0.76 2.30
C ALA A 88 8.89 -0.72 1.93
N LEU A 89 8.14 -1.23 0.94
CA LEU A 89 8.28 -2.61 0.48
C LEU A 89 9.64 -2.88 -0.19
N ALA A 90 10.11 -1.96 -1.03
CA ALA A 90 11.40 -2.09 -1.70
C ALA A 90 12.59 -2.06 -0.71
N LYS A 91 12.52 -1.19 0.31
CA LYS A 91 13.52 -1.15 1.38
C LYS A 91 13.52 -2.44 2.20
N LEU A 92 12.34 -2.94 2.57
CA LEU A 92 12.24 -4.19 3.32
C LEU A 92 12.83 -5.37 2.53
N ALA A 93 12.52 -5.48 1.24
CA ALA A 93 13.10 -6.51 0.38
C ALA A 93 14.65 -6.42 0.34
N ARG A 94 15.20 -5.21 0.14
CA ARG A 94 16.65 -4.99 0.10
C ARG A 94 17.35 -5.32 1.42
N GLU A 95 16.74 -4.97 2.55
CA GLU A 95 17.28 -5.28 3.88
C GLU A 95 17.40 -6.79 4.12
N HIS A 96 16.52 -7.56 3.48
CA HIS A 96 16.51 -9.03 3.54
C HIS A 96 17.20 -9.71 2.34
N GLY A 97 17.96 -8.96 1.53
CA GLY A 97 18.72 -9.51 0.41
C GLY A 97 17.88 -9.99 -0.79
N ILE A 98 16.60 -9.61 -0.86
CA ILE A 98 15.72 -9.95 -1.98
C ILE A 98 15.98 -8.98 -3.14
N SER A 99 16.33 -9.53 -4.30
CA SER A 99 16.63 -8.73 -5.49
C SER A 99 15.37 -8.08 -6.06
N LEU A 100 15.47 -6.79 -6.38
CA LEU A 100 14.38 -6.04 -7.02
C LEU A 100 14.35 -6.20 -8.55
N SER A 101 15.37 -6.86 -9.12
CA SER A 101 15.53 -7.03 -10.56
C SER A 101 15.42 -8.51 -10.94
N SER A 102 14.42 -8.85 -11.76
CA SER A 102 14.68 -9.77 -12.85
C SER A 102 15.43 -8.97 -13.92
N GLU A 103 16.64 -9.35 -14.31
CA GLU A 103 17.46 -8.62 -15.30
C GLU A 103 16.90 -8.65 -16.76
N THR A 104 15.60 -8.88 -16.94
CA THR A 104 14.91 -8.74 -18.23
C THR A 104 13.53 -8.09 -18.05
N PRO A 105 13.32 -6.84 -18.49
CA PRO A 105 12.04 -6.14 -18.39
C PRO A 105 11.17 -6.50 -19.59
N SER A 106 10.56 -7.69 -19.58
CA SER A 106 9.63 -8.09 -20.66
C SER A 106 8.25 -8.54 -20.17
N SER A 107 7.99 -8.56 -18.85
CA SER A 107 6.64 -8.84 -18.34
C SER A 107 6.39 -8.17 -17.00
N GLU A 108 5.18 -7.61 -16.81
CA GLU A 108 4.69 -7.11 -15.51
C GLU A 108 4.81 -8.15 -14.39
N THR A 109 4.82 -9.44 -14.74
CA THR A 109 5.00 -10.57 -13.82
C THR A 109 6.31 -10.48 -13.03
N SER A 110 7.39 -10.00 -13.65
CA SER A 110 8.71 -10.00 -13.00
C SER A 110 8.87 -8.87 -11.98
N SER A 111 8.13 -7.77 -12.15
CA SER A 111 8.15 -6.61 -11.23
C SER A 111 7.42 -6.88 -9.91
N LEU A 112 6.64 -7.96 -9.82
CA LEU A 112 5.91 -8.38 -8.63
C LEU A 112 6.52 -9.62 -7.95
N GLU A 113 7.48 -10.29 -8.59
CA GLU A 113 8.05 -11.54 -8.09
C GLU A 113 8.77 -11.35 -6.74
N TYR A 114 9.55 -10.28 -6.62
CA TYR A 114 10.23 -9.93 -5.37
C TYR A 114 9.24 -9.68 -4.22
N LEU A 115 8.03 -9.19 -4.52
CA LEU A 115 6.99 -8.97 -3.51
C LEU A 115 6.41 -10.30 -3.04
N ALA A 116 6.20 -11.24 -3.97
CA ALA A 116 5.77 -12.58 -3.63
C ALA A 116 6.84 -13.32 -2.80
N GLU A 117 8.12 -13.14 -3.13
CA GLU A 117 9.24 -13.66 -2.35
C GLU A 117 9.31 -13.02 -0.96
N LEU A 118 9.18 -11.70 -0.86
CA LEU A 118 9.08 -10.98 0.41
C LEU A 118 7.94 -11.52 1.28
N GLY A 119 6.81 -11.86 0.65
CA GLY A 119 5.68 -12.54 1.28
C GLY A 119 6.01 -13.88 1.91
N ARG A 120 6.82 -14.70 1.22
CA ARG A 120 7.20 -16.05 1.67
C ARG A 120 8.28 -16.04 2.73
N GLU A 121 9.30 -15.21 2.54
CA GLU A 121 10.56 -15.30 3.29
C GLU A 121 10.60 -14.34 4.49
N VAL A 122 9.89 -13.22 4.43
CA VAL A 122 10.01 -12.14 5.43
C VAL A 122 8.69 -11.86 6.14
N LEU A 123 7.58 -11.82 5.39
CA LEU A 123 6.26 -11.52 5.93
C LEU A 123 5.53 -12.81 6.32
N THR A 124 6.20 -13.69 7.06
CA THR A 124 5.73 -15.05 7.34
C THR A 124 4.42 -15.09 8.16
N PRO A 125 3.68 -16.21 8.11
CA PRO A 125 2.38 -16.31 8.79
C PRO A 125 2.43 -16.25 10.33
N ASP A 126 3.60 -16.27 10.97
CA ASP A 126 3.75 -16.25 12.42
C ASP A 126 3.47 -14.87 13.06
N LYS A 127 3.57 -13.79 12.30
CA LYS A 127 3.31 -12.41 12.76
C LYS A 127 2.17 -11.74 12.01
N ASP A 128 1.40 -10.88 12.68
CA ASP A 128 0.41 -9.99 12.04
C ASP A 128 1.12 -8.78 11.45
N VAL A 129 1.33 -8.77 10.14
CA VAL A 129 2.02 -7.65 9.47
C VAL A 129 1.03 -6.67 8.88
N TYR A 130 0.99 -5.46 9.44
CA TYR A 130 0.07 -4.39 9.04
C TYR A 130 0.85 -3.28 8.31
N LEU A 131 0.23 -2.70 7.28
CA LEU A 131 0.74 -1.54 6.57
C LEU A 131 -0.05 -0.31 6.99
N TYR A 132 0.64 0.65 7.60
CA TYR A 132 0.10 1.97 7.91
C TYR A 132 0.52 2.95 6.82
N THR A 133 -0.42 3.71 6.27
CA THR A 133 -0.14 4.76 5.27
C THR A 133 -0.96 6.00 5.58
N THR A 134 -0.42 7.19 5.31
CA THR A 134 -1.15 8.43 5.61
C THR A 134 -2.38 8.57 4.71
N LEU A 135 -2.26 8.28 3.42
CA LEU A 135 -3.37 8.28 2.47
C LEU A 135 -3.78 6.86 2.12
N GLU A 136 -5.07 6.69 1.79
CA GLU A 136 -5.59 5.50 1.12
C GLU A 136 -4.67 5.09 -0.05
N PRO A 137 -4.21 3.82 -0.11
CA PRO A 137 -3.26 3.39 -1.14
C PRO A 137 -3.91 3.42 -2.51
N CYS A 138 -3.20 3.89 -3.52
CA CYS A 138 -3.80 4.10 -4.84
C CYS A 138 -4.20 2.77 -5.53
N GLY A 139 -5.42 2.72 -6.05
CA GLY A 139 -5.92 1.66 -6.94
C GLY A 139 -5.45 1.79 -8.40
N LYS A 140 -5.00 2.98 -8.80
CA LYS A 140 -4.53 3.30 -10.15
C LYS A 140 -3.43 4.36 -10.08
N ARG A 141 -2.48 4.33 -11.03
CA ARG A 141 -1.47 5.39 -11.20
C ARG A 141 -1.57 6.00 -12.59
N LEU A 142 -1.58 7.33 -12.65
CA LEU A 142 -1.55 8.07 -13.92
C LEU A 142 -0.24 7.88 -14.68
N SER A 143 0.86 7.59 -13.96
CA SER A 143 2.16 7.28 -14.57
C SER A 143 2.23 5.92 -15.26
N GLY A 144 1.21 5.06 -15.11
CA GLY A 144 1.23 3.69 -15.62
C GLY A 144 2.03 2.70 -14.78
N ASN A 145 2.70 3.15 -13.71
CA ASN A 145 3.39 2.27 -12.78
C ASN A 145 2.40 1.40 -11.98
N ILE A 146 2.87 0.25 -11.49
CA ILE A 146 2.09 -0.66 -10.64
C ILE A 146 1.48 0.10 -9.44
N PRO A 147 0.14 0.07 -9.26
CA PRO A 147 -0.55 0.70 -8.14
C PRO A 147 -0.19 0.11 -6.77
N CYS A 148 -0.26 0.92 -5.71
CA CYS A 148 0.08 0.49 -4.35
C CYS A 148 -0.74 -0.72 -3.89
N VAL A 149 -2.04 -0.76 -4.17
CA VAL A 149 -2.88 -1.92 -3.80
C VAL A 149 -2.39 -3.22 -4.45
N GLN A 150 -1.91 -3.17 -5.71
CA GLN A 150 -1.39 -4.36 -6.40
C GLN A 150 -0.07 -4.82 -5.77
N ARG A 151 0.78 -3.88 -5.34
CA ARG A 151 2.02 -4.20 -4.62
C ARG A 151 1.73 -4.88 -3.29
N ILE A 152 0.75 -4.36 -2.54
CA ILE A 152 0.31 -4.93 -1.26
C ILE A 152 -0.21 -6.36 -1.47
N ILE A 153 -1.10 -6.56 -2.45
CA ILE A 153 -1.66 -7.87 -2.77
C ILE A 153 -0.57 -8.85 -3.21
N ALA A 154 0.41 -8.41 -4.00
CA ALA A 154 1.49 -9.25 -4.45
C ALA A 154 2.37 -9.81 -3.31
N THR A 155 2.38 -9.16 -2.14
CA THR A 155 3.04 -9.74 -0.96
C THR A 155 2.33 -10.96 -0.39
N ARG A 156 1.08 -11.21 -0.76
CA ARG A 156 0.26 -12.27 -0.18
C ARG A 156 0.39 -13.53 -1.01
N THR A 157 1.05 -14.55 -0.46
CA THR A 157 1.06 -15.86 -1.08
C THR A 157 -0.21 -16.62 -0.73
N ARG A 158 -1.01 -17.00 -1.73
CA ARG A 158 -2.06 -18.00 -1.52
C ARG A 158 -1.38 -19.35 -1.29
N THR A 159 -1.51 -19.90 -0.08
CA THR A 159 -1.27 -21.32 0.14
C THR A 159 -2.32 -22.09 -0.66
N ARG A 160 -1.98 -22.55 -1.88
CA ARG A 160 -2.79 -23.59 -2.51
C ARG A 160 -2.60 -24.84 -1.68
N THR A 161 -3.58 -25.20 -0.87
CA THR A 161 -3.68 -26.59 -0.42
C THR A 161 -3.86 -27.45 -1.68
N PRO A 162 -3.01 -28.48 -1.90
CA PRO A 162 -3.22 -29.41 -2.99
C PRO A 162 -4.33 -30.38 -2.59
N SER A 163 -5.58 -29.92 -2.58
CA SER A 163 -6.74 -30.83 -2.53
C SER A 163 -7.35 -30.91 -3.91
N GLN A 164 -7.27 -32.12 -4.47
CA GLN A 164 -8.02 -32.60 -5.63
C GLN A 164 -9.46 -32.05 -5.62
N GLY A 165 -9.88 -31.41 -6.72
CA GLY A 165 -11.27 -30.97 -6.90
C GLY A 165 -11.39 -29.91 -7.99
N SER A 166 -12.30 -30.15 -8.93
CA SER A 166 -12.58 -29.40 -10.15
C SER A 166 -12.66 -27.85 -10.01
N PRO A 167 -12.49 -27.10 -11.12
CA PRO A 167 -12.71 -25.66 -11.14
C PRO A 167 -14.22 -25.37 -11.06
N GLY A 168 -14.72 -25.31 -9.84
CA GLY A 168 -16.08 -24.89 -9.51
C GLY A 168 -16.03 -23.59 -8.72
N GLU A 169 -16.86 -22.64 -9.14
CA GLU A 169 -17.10 -21.34 -8.53
C GLU A 169 -17.17 -21.41 -7.00
N GLY A 170 -16.20 -20.79 -6.33
CA GLY A 170 -16.16 -20.72 -4.88
C GLY A 170 -15.22 -19.60 -4.48
N GLY A 171 -15.80 -18.49 -4.02
CA GLY A 171 -15.05 -17.38 -3.41
C GLY A 171 -14.27 -17.91 -2.21
N GLY A 172 -13.02 -18.27 -2.43
CA GLY A 172 -12.10 -18.65 -1.38
C GLY A 172 -11.83 -17.43 -0.50
N GLY A 173 -12.40 -17.43 0.70
CA GLY A 173 -12.08 -16.45 1.74
C GLY A 173 -10.58 -16.36 2.02
N PRO A 174 -10.13 -15.31 2.72
CA PRO A 174 -8.71 -15.03 2.90
C PRO A 174 -8.04 -16.23 3.60
N GLY A 175 -7.17 -16.94 2.89
CA GLY A 175 -6.31 -17.95 3.48
C GLY A 175 -5.47 -17.28 4.57
N ARG A 176 -5.82 -17.54 5.84
CA ARG A 176 -5.11 -17.02 7.03
C ARG A 176 -3.72 -17.65 7.22
N ASP A 177 -3.38 -18.60 6.36
CA ASP A 177 -2.20 -19.47 6.48
C ASP A 177 -1.04 -19.02 5.56
N GLY A 178 -1.25 -17.98 4.74
CA GLY A 178 -0.22 -17.38 3.88
C GLY A 178 0.49 -16.18 4.49
N GLY A 179 1.73 -15.94 4.09
CA GLY A 179 2.48 -14.72 4.44
C GLY A 179 1.99 -13.48 3.68
N GLY A 180 2.55 -12.32 3.99
CA GLY A 180 2.26 -11.03 3.36
C GLY A 180 1.63 -9.99 4.29
N ILE A 181 1.34 -8.82 3.73
CA ILE A 181 0.60 -7.75 4.43
C ILE A 181 -0.84 -8.24 4.71
N ARG A 182 -1.23 -8.24 5.99
CA ARG A 182 -2.51 -8.79 6.48
C ARG A 182 -3.60 -7.76 6.68
N LYS A 183 -3.24 -6.49 6.89
CA LYS A 183 -4.19 -5.40 7.04
C LYS A 183 -3.58 -4.08 6.57
N VAL A 184 -4.39 -3.25 5.94
CA VAL A 184 -4.00 -1.89 5.54
C VAL A 184 -4.73 -0.87 6.40
N ILE A 185 -3.99 0.00 7.08
CA ILE A 185 -4.52 1.06 7.93
C ILE A 185 -4.19 2.40 7.30
N PHE A 186 -5.16 3.30 7.17
CA PHE A 186 -4.92 4.63 6.61
C PHE A 186 -5.68 5.76 7.32
N GLY A 187 -5.08 6.96 7.34
CA GLY A 187 -5.55 8.09 8.14
C GLY A 187 -6.31 9.18 7.37
N ALA A 188 -6.29 9.16 6.05
CA ALA A 188 -7.07 10.05 5.19
C ALA A 188 -7.43 9.36 3.87
N ARG A 189 -8.55 9.77 3.29
CA ARG A 189 -9.06 9.26 2.01
C ARG A 189 -8.65 10.14 0.85
N GLU A 190 -8.76 9.61 -0.36
CA GLU A 190 -8.63 10.43 -1.56
C GLU A 190 -9.71 11.53 -1.55
N PRO A 191 -9.35 12.81 -1.72
CA PRO A 191 -10.33 13.90 -1.70
C PRO A 191 -11.45 13.69 -2.75
N GLY A 192 -12.70 13.75 -2.30
CA GLY A 192 -13.87 13.62 -3.19
C GLY A 192 -14.32 12.19 -3.47
N THR A 193 -13.75 11.18 -2.81
CA THR A 193 -14.18 9.77 -2.93
C THR A 193 -14.95 9.33 -1.68
N PHE A 194 -16.18 8.86 -1.85
CA PHE A 194 -16.91 8.14 -0.79
C PHE A 194 -16.36 6.71 -0.68
N VAL A 195 -16.35 6.14 0.53
CA VAL A 195 -15.77 4.80 0.80
C VAL A 195 -16.36 3.73 -0.12
N GLN A 196 -17.68 3.77 -0.32
CA GLN A 196 -18.40 2.80 -1.16
C GLN A 196 -18.00 2.90 -2.64
N ASP A 197 -17.41 4.02 -3.04
CA ASP A 197 -17.00 4.29 -4.42
C ASP A 197 -15.50 4.11 -4.65
N SER A 198 -14.70 3.90 -3.60
CA SER A 198 -13.27 3.70 -3.75
C SER A 198 -12.97 2.45 -4.59
N ALA A 199 -12.37 2.66 -5.75
CA ALA A 199 -11.83 1.58 -6.57
C ALA A 199 -10.70 0.84 -5.85
N SER A 200 -9.89 1.53 -5.04
CA SER A 200 -8.78 0.95 -4.29
C SER A 200 -9.27 -0.03 -3.23
N LEU A 201 -10.29 0.35 -2.45
CA LEU A 201 -10.86 -0.50 -1.40
C LEU A 201 -11.57 -1.72 -1.99
N LYS A 202 -12.31 -1.55 -3.10
CA LYS A 202 -12.89 -2.68 -3.86
C LYS A 202 -11.84 -3.70 -4.32
N ILE A 203 -10.65 -3.23 -4.73
CA ILE A 203 -9.54 -4.11 -5.11
C ILE A 203 -9.00 -4.88 -3.89
N LEU A 204 -8.83 -4.21 -2.75
CA LEU A 204 -8.38 -4.85 -1.50
C LEU A 204 -9.41 -5.88 -1.00
N ASP A 205 -10.70 -5.53 -1.00
CA ASP A 205 -11.80 -6.42 -0.63
C ASP A 205 -11.86 -7.65 -1.53
N GLY A 206 -11.80 -7.46 -2.85
CA GLY A 206 -11.78 -8.56 -3.82
C GLY A 206 -10.55 -9.48 -3.69
N ALA A 207 -9.46 -8.98 -3.13
CA ALA A 207 -8.27 -9.76 -2.84
C ALA A 207 -8.25 -10.35 -1.41
N GLY A 208 -9.27 -10.08 -0.59
CA GLY A 208 -9.33 -10.52 0.80
C GLY A 208 -8.25 -9.89 1.67
N VAL A 209 -7.93 -8.61 1.45
CA VAL A 209 -7.02 -7.81 2.27
C VAL A 209 -7.85 -6.86 3.14
N PRO A 210 -8.04 -7.17 4.43
CA PRO A 210 -8.70 -6.26 5.36
C PRO A 210 -8.07 -4.87 5.35
N TRP A 211 -8.90 -3.86 5.51
CA TRP A 211 -8.46 -2.48 5.63
C TRP A 211 -9.24 -1.74 6.71
N GLU A 212 -8.67 -0.66 7.23
CA GLU A 212 -9.29 0.19 8.24
C GLU A 212 -8.93 1.65 8.01
N TYR A 213 -9.96 2.49 7.96
CA TYR A 213 -9.81 3.94 8.02
C TYR A 213 -9.83 4.39 9.47
N VAL A 214 -8.79 5.10 9.90
CA VAL A 214 -8.67 5.60 11.27
C VAL A 214 -8.88 7.12 11.29
N PRO A 215 -9.98 7.61 11.85
CA PRO A 215 -10.28 9.04 11.89
C PRO A 215 -9.38 9.80 12.88
N GLY A 216 -9.40 11.13 12.79
CA GLY A 216 -8.76 12.03 13.76
C GLY A 216 -7.43 12.65 13.31
N LEU A 217 -6.87 12.22 12.19
CA LEU A 217 -5.66 12.81 11.58
C LEU A 217 -5.91 13.32 10.15
N GLU A 218 -7.12 13.19 9.62
CA GLU A 218 -7.44 13.44 8.21
C GLU A 218 -7.04 14.84 7.75
N GLU A 219 -7.47 15.89 8.47
CA GLU A 219 -7.17 17.27 8.13
C GLU A 219 -5.66 17.54 8.09
N GLU A 220 -4.94 17.04 9.10
CA GLU A 220 -3.49 17.20 9.21
C GLU A 220 -2.76 16.47 8.07
N ILE A 221 -3.18 15.23 7.78
CA ILE A 221 -2.64 14.43 6.71
C ILE A 221 -2.88 15.10 5.36
N LEU A 222 -4.10 15.56 5.07
CA LEU A 222 -4.44 16.21 3.81
C LEU A 222 -3.67 17.52 3.61
N ARG A 223 -3.48 18.29 4.70
CA ARG A 223 -2.65 19.50 4.68
C ARG A 223 -1.19 19.19 4.32
N VAL A 224 -0.59 18.19 4.96
CA VAL A 224 0.79 17.77 4.64
C VAL A 224 0.87 17.20 3.22
N ALA A 225 -0.08 16.35 2.83
CA ALA A 225 -0.09 15.69 1.53
C ALA A 225 -0.11 16.70 0.36
N LYS A 226 -0.87 17.79 0.50
CA LYS A 226 -1.05 18.83 -0.52
C LYS A 226 -0.05 19.98 -0.41
N GLU A 227 0.90 19.92 0.52
CA GLU A 227 1.90 20.98 0.66
C GLU A 227 2.75 21.09 -0.62
N GLY A 228 2.72 22.27 -1.26
CA GLY A 228 3.35 22.51 -2.56
C GLY A 228 2.40 22.42 -3.75
N HIS A 229 1.14 21.96 -3.57
CA HIS A 229 0.10 22.06 -4.60
C HIS A 229 -0.36 23.51 -4.64
N SER A 230 0.11 24.26 -5.64
CA SER A 230 -0.43 25.59 -5.90
C SER A 230 -1.93 25.48 -6.18
N ASN A 231 -2.76 26.25 -5.47
CA ASN A 231 -4.19 26.44 -5.76
C ASN A 231 -4.45 27.12 -7.13
N GLN A 232 -3.51 27.06 -8.07
CA GLN A 232 -3.69 27.60 -9.40
C GLN A 232 -4.45 26.59 -10.26
N VAL A 233 -5.59 27.05 -10.75
CA VAL A 233 -6.36 26.49 -11.85
C VAL A 233 -5.43 25.84 -12.86
N VAL A 234 -5.73 24.57 -13.18
CA VAL A 234 -5.01 23.72 -14.14
C VAL A 234 -4.68 24.50 -15.42
N GLN A 235 -3.47 25.05 -15.50
CA GLN A 235 -2.80 25.27 -16.78
C GLN A 235 -1.80 24.13 -16.95
N GLY A 236 -1.81 23.56 -18.16
CA GLY A 236 -1.34 22.23 -18.48
C GLY A 236 0.01 21.81 -17.92
N THR A 237 0.17 20.50 -17.72
CA THR A 237 1.43 19.85 -17.33
C THR A 237 2.57 20.33 -18.23
N ASN A 238 3.57 20.98 -17.63
CA ASN A 238 4.79 21.35 -18.33
C ASN A 238 5.57 20.08 -18.72
N VAL A 239 5.80 19.90 -20.02
CA VAL A 239 6.32 18.67 -20.65
C VAL A 239 7.84 18.52 -20.46
N ASP A 240 8.49 19.51 -19.83
CA ASP A 240 9.95 19.62 -19.84
C ASP A 240 10.68 18.95 -18.65
N ASP A 241 9.96 18.47 -17.62
CA ASP A 241 10.55 17.77 -16.46
C ASP A 241 10.63 16.24 -16.62
N ILE A 242 11.07 15.78 -17.79
CA ILE A 242 11.34 14.35 -18.07
C ILE A 242 12.83 14.13 -18.30
N SER A 243 13.40 13.10 -17.66
CA SER A 243 14.79 12.73 -17.94
C SER A 243 14.94 12.36 -19.42
N PRO A 244 16.12 12.57 -20.05
CA PRO A 244 16.34 12.22 -21.45
C PRO A 244 16.05 10.74 -21.76
N GLU A 245 16.17 9.87 -20.76
CA GLU A 245 15.93 8.43 -20.86
C GLU A 245 14.43 8.09 -20.85
N GLU A 246 13.66 8.74 -19.96
CA GLU A 246 12.21 8.62 -19.90
C GLU A 246 11.53 9.22 -21.13
N ARG A 247 12.10 10.30 -21.71
CA ARG A 247 11.65 10.88 -22.98
C ARG A 247 11.71 9.89 -24.13
N ARG A 248 12.85 9.19 -24.29
CA ARG A 248 13.02 8.17 -25.34
C ARG A 248 12.05 7.01 -25.17
N ARG A 249 11.78 6.61 -23.93
CA ARG A 249 10.82 5.54 -23.61
C ARG A 249 9.39 5.93 -23.97
N GLN A 250 8.99 7.18 -23.69
CA GLN A 250 7.65 7.68 -23.99
C GLN A 250 7.44 7.98 -25.49
N GLU A 251 8.49 8.33 -26.23
CA GLU A 251 8.44 8.50 -27.69
C GLU A 251 8.35 7.17 -28.45
N ALA A 252 8.87 6.08 -27.87
CA ALA A 252 8.80 4.74 -28.44
C ALA A 252 7.43 4.05 -28.28
N LEU A 253 6.52 4.61 -27.48
CA LEU A 253 5.17 4.06 -27.27
C LEU A 253 4.15 4.74 -28.19
N PRO A 254 3.27 3.98 -28.89
CA PRO A 254 2.25 4.56 -29.75
C PRO A 254 1.29 5.45 -28.93
N ARG A 255 1.28 6.75 -29.21
CA ARG A 255 0.46 7.73 -28.48
C ARG A 255 -1.02 7.55 -28.81
N ASN A 256 -1.86 7.57 -27.77
CA ASN A 256 -3.31 7.43 -27.87
C ASN A 256 -3.92 8.59 -28.70
N PRO A 257 -4.69 8.32 -29.77
CA PRO A 257 -5.21 9.35 -30.69
C PRO A 257 -6.13 10.39 -30.02
N LYS A 258 -6.71 10.10 -28.86
CA LYS A 258 -7.53 11.07 -28.10
C LYS A 258 -6.72 12.24 -27.51
N LYS A 259 -5.39 12.14 -27.46
CA LYS A 259 -4.52 13.20 -26.91
C LYS A 259 -4.29 14.36 -27.90
N ARG A 260 -4.74 14.24 -29.15
CA ARG A 260 -4.55 15.24 -30.23
C ARG A 260 -5.50 16.44 -30.16
N MET A 261 -6.55 16.41 -29.33
CA MET A 261 -7.60 17.43 -29.33
C MET A 261 -7.34 18.65 -28.42
N MET A 262 -6.21 18.72 -27.73
CA MET A 262 -5.94 19.80 -26.75
C MET A 262 -4.55 20.43 -26.93
N GLU A 263 -4.12 20.65 -28.17
CA GLU A 263 -3.04 21.61 -28.46
C GLU A 263 -3.72 22.89 -28.95
N VAL A 264 -3.84 23.87 -28.05
CA VAL A 264 -4.31 25.21 -28.40
C VAL A 264 -3.08 26.03 -28.72
N ASP A 265 -3.00 26.52 -29.96
CA ASP A 265 -1.96 27.47 -30.39
C ASP A 265 -2.03 28.74 -29.53
N VAL A 266 -0.99 28.97 -28.72
CA VAL A 266 -0.79 30.25 -28.05
C VAL A 266 0.14 31.10 -28.93
N PRO A 267 -0.33 32.21 -29.50
CA PRO A 267 0.51 33.09 -30.31
C PRO A 267 1.53 33.83 -29.42
N ARG A 268 2.73 34.03 -29.99
CA ARG A 268 3.88 34.72 -29.39
C ARG A 268 3.63 36.19 -29.10
#